data_AF-A0A925EDS5-F1
#
_entry.id   AF-A0A925EDS5-F1
#
_cell.length_a   1.000
_cell.length_b   1.000
_cell.length_c   1.000
_cell.angle_alpha   90.00
_cell.angle_beta   90.00
_cell.angle_gamma   90.00
#
_symmetry.space_group_name_H-M   'P 1'
#
loop_
_entity.id
_entity.type
_entity.pdbx_description
1 polymer ?
#
loop_
_entity_poly.entity_id
_entity_poly.type
_entity_poly.pdbx_seq_one_letter_code
_entity_poly.pdbx_strand_id
1 'polypeptide(L)'
;MMNIIQNSRFKEILKWFVPVAAILAFAAWMYISPEGALGKLDAIGYAVCHRIDERSFHIGDRQLPLCARCTGEFYAAGIALIFQLFISGKRSKLPSRGIIAVLVLFFLAFGIDGSNSYLYLLKQTSPGALDNIPNLYVPNNILRLFTGSGMGIALAAILYPIINQTLWRELDERPALEWKSFGMLIVLIIGTNLLILTDSPIVLYPIAYISALGTLSLLVIVFAILWIIIMREDNLLENPRQLWLPFASGLTLALLMILSIDLLRLQFTGTWSGFPGLSG
;
A
#
# COMPACT_ATOMS: atom_id res chain seq x y z
N MET A 1 -13.93 -38.10 -11.44
CA MET A 1 -14.78 -37.39 -12.43
C MET A 1 -15.70 -36.35 -11.78
N MET A 2 -16.35 -36.66 -10.64
CA MET A 2 -17.22 -35.72 -9.91
C MET A 2 -16.49 -34.44 -9.43
N ASN A 3 -15.25 -34.55 -8.93
CA ASN A 3 -14.41 -33.39 -8.54
C ASN A 3 -13.95 -32.49 -9.72
N ILE A 4 -13.96 -32.98 -10.96
CA ILE A 4 -13.52 -32.21 -12.14
C ILE A 4 -14.69 -31.38 -12.70
N ILE A 5 -15.89 -31.97 -12.73
CA ILE A 5 -17.12 -31.33 -13.23
C ILE A 5 -17.61 -30.24 -12.26
N GLN A 6 -17.48 -30.46 -10.95
CA GLN A 6 -17.83 -29.46 -9.93
C GLN A 6 -16.93 -28.22 -10.01
N ASN A 7 -15.66 -28.42 -10.40
CA ASN A 7 -14.66 -27.37 -10.57
C ASN A 7 -14.92 -26.51 -11.83
N SER A 8 -15.40 -27.10 -12.94
CA SER A 8 -15.68 -26.30 -14.16
C SER A 8 -16.90 -25.40 -13.99
N ARG A 9 -18.00 -25.93 -13.43
CA ARG A 9 -19.25 -25.17 -13.23
C ARG A 9 -19.07 -24.05 -12.21
N PHE A 10 -18.29 -24.30 -11.16
CA PHE A 10 -17.91 -23.28 -10.17
C PHE A 10 -17.08 -22.16 -10.82
N LYS A 11 -16.07 -22.51 -11.63
CA LYS A 11 -15.27 -21.51 -12.38
C LYS A 11 -16.11 -20.70 -13.37
N GLU A 12 -17.09 -21.30 -14.03
CA GLU A 12 -18.02 -20.57 -14.90
C GLU A 12 -18.89 -19.58 -14.13
N ILE A 13 -19.43 -19.99 -12.97
CA ILE A 13 -20.20 -19.08 -12.10
C ILE A 13 -19.33 -17.91 -11.66
N LEU A 14 -18.09 -18.16 -11.22
CA LEU A 14 -17.18 -17.11 -10.78
C LEU A 14 -16.84 -16.11 -11.91
N LYS A 15 -16.69 -16.57 -13.15
CA LYS A 15 -16.42 -15.68 -14.30
C LYS A 15 -17.53 -14.66 -14.53
N TRP A 16 -18.77 -14.96 -14.16
CA TRP A 16 -19.90 -14.03 -14.25
C TRP A 16 -20.12 -13.24 -12.97
N PHE A 17 -19.98 -13.90 -11.82
CA PHE A 17 -20.22 -13.28 -10.51
C PHE A 17 -19.17 -12.24 -10.15
N VAL A 18 -17.88 -12.53 -10.37
CA VAL A 18 -16.78 -11.63 -9.97
C VAL A 18 -16.87 -10.26 -10.66
N PRO A 19 -17.06 -10.16 -11.99
CA PRO A 19 -17.24 -8.85 -12.63
C PRO A 19 -18.43 -8.06 -12.07
N VAL A 20 -19.57 -8.73 -11.83
CA VAL A 20 -20.75 -8.07 -11.26
C VAL A 20 -20.45 -7.57 -9.84
N ALA A 21 -19.83 -8.40 -9.00
CA ALA A 21 -19.42 -8.01 -7.66
C ALA A 21 -18.40 -6.85 -7.68
N ALA A 22 -17.44 -6.86 -8.61
CA ALA A 22 -16.47 -5.79 -8.79
C ALA A 22 -17.15 -4.47 -9.17
N ILE A 23 -18.08 -4.51 -10.12
CA ILE A 23 -18.85 -3.33 -10.55
C ILE A 23 -19.69 -2.78 -9.38
N LEU A 24 -20.37 -3.65 -8.64
CA LEU A 24 -21.18 -3.25 -7.49
C LEU A 24 -20.32 -2.66 -6.37
N ALA A 25 -19.19 -3.29 -6.04
CA ALA A 25 -18.26 -2.79 -5.04
C ALA A 25 -17.67 -1.43 -5.46
N PHE A 26 -17.28 -1.29 -6.73
CA PHE A 26 -16.77 -0.02 -7.26
C PHE A 26 -17.85 1.07 -7.26
N ALA A 27 -19.08 0.75 -7.68
CA ALA A 27 -20.20 1.68 -7.66
C ALA A 27 -20.56 2.13 -6.24
N ALA A 28 -20.60 1.19 -5.29
CA ALA A 28 -20.82 1.48 -3.88
C ALA A 28 -19.72 2.37 -3.30
N TRP A 29 -18.45 2.05 -3.58
CA TRP A 29 -17.31 2.88 -3.18
C TRP A 29 -17.38 4.28 -3.79
N MET A 30 -17.67 4.40 -5.08
CA MET A 30 -17.85 5.68 -5.75
C MET A 30 -19.01 6.51 -5.18
N TYR A 31 -20.10 5.86 -4.75
CA TYR A 31 -21.25 6.53 -4.18
C TYR A 31 -21.02 7.00 -2.73
N ILE A 32 -20.36 6.16 -1.91
CA ILE A 32 -20.18 6.42 -0.47
C ILE A 32 -19.00 7.36 -0.19
N SER A 33 -17.91 7.23 -0.96
CA SER A 33 -16.69 8.02 -0.76
C SER A 33 -16.92 9.52 -1.01
N PRO A 34 -16.13 10.41 -0.38
CA PRO A 34 -16.25 11.85 -0.58
C PRO A 34 -16.19 12.28 -2.05
N GLU A 35 -16.80 13.43 -2.36
CA GLU A 35 -16.86 13.96 -3.72
C GLU A 35 -15.49 14.43 -4.25
N GLY A 36 -15.38 14.50 -5.58
CA GLY A 36 -14.16 14.93 -6.26
C GLY A 36 -13.06 13.88 -6.27
N ALA A 37 -12.13 14.00 -7.22
CA ALA A 37 -11.10 12.98 -7.45
C ALA A 37 -10.23 12.74 -6.21
N LEU A 38 -9.80 13.79 -5.53
CA LEU A 38 -9.03 13.66 -4.29
C LEU A 38 -9.88 13.13 -3.12
N GLY A 39 -11.20 13.40 -3.08
CA GLY A 39 -12.10 12.82 -2.09
C GLY A 39 -12.23 11.29 -2.23
N LYS A 40 -12.16 10.78 -3.46
CA LYS A 40 -12.07 9.34 -3.71
C LYS A 40 -10.77 8.75 -3.15
N LEU A 41 -9.64 9.42 -3.36
CA LEU A 41 -8.36 8.99 -2.78
C LEU A 41 -8.37 9.04 -1.24
N ASP A 42 -9.04 10.04 -0.68
CA ASP A 42 -9.22 10.17 0.76
C ASP A 42 -9.93 8.97 1.37
N ALA A 43 -10.92 8.38 0.69
CA ALA A 43 -11.55 7.14 1.15
C ALA A 43 -10.57 5.97 1.23
N ILE A 44 -9.70 5.82 0.23
CA ILE A 44 -8.63 4.80 0.27
C ILE A 44 -7.72 5.03 1.48
N GLY A 45 -7.30 6.28 1.67
CA GLY A 45 -6.46 6.66 2.81
C GLY A 45 -7.17 6.52 4.15
N TYR A 46 -8.47 6.80 4.21
CA TYR A 46 -9.30 6.67 5.40
C TYR A 46 -9.47 5.20 5.81
N ALA A 47 -9.43 4.24 4.89
CA ALA A 47 -9.43 2.83 5.27
C ALA A 47 -8.10 2.36 5.92
N VAL A 48 -6.95 2.88 5.46
CA VAL A 48 -5.63 2.31 5.84
C VAL A 48 -4.76 3.20 6.73
N CYS A 49 -5.12 4.47 6.86
CA CYS A 49 -4.33 5.49 7.55
C CYS A 49 -5.17 6.23 8.57
N HIS A 50 -4.55 6.64 9.67
CA HIS A 50 -5.23 7.44 10.69
C HIS A 50 -5.61 8.85 10.19
N ARG A 51 -4.91 9.35 9.16
CA ARG A 51 -5.08 10.70 8.59
C ARG A 51 -5.08 11.80 9.66
N ILE A 52 -4.12 11.76 10.58
CA ILE A 52 -3.91 12.83 11.58
C ILE A 52 -3.34 14.05 10.85
N ASP A 53 -4.03 15.18 10.95
CA ASP A 53 -3.77 16.37 10.13
C ASP A 53 -2.34 16.89 10.31
N GLU A 54 -1.90 17.12 11.54
CA GLU A 54 -0.57 17.66 11.88
C GLU A 54 0.59 16.73 11.47
N ARG A 55 0.28 15.47 11.15
CA ARG A 55 1.24 14.44 10.74
C ARG A 55 1.23 14.19 9.24
N SER A 56 0.60 15.07 8.49
CA SER A 56 0.37 14.95 7.05
C SER A 56 1.02 16.11 6.30
N PHE A 57 1.16 15.93 4.99
CA PHE A 57 1.45 17.03 4.08
C PHE A 57 0.14 17.65 3.60
N HIS A 58 0.20 18.90 3.13
CA HIS A 58 -0.99 19.65 2.72
C HIS A 58 -0.80 20.35 1.38
N ILE A 59 -1.87 20.44 0.61
CA ILE A 59 -1.97 21.29 -0.59
C ILE A 59 -2.87 22.47 -0.22
N GLY A 60 -2.26 23.61 0.13
CA GLY A 60 -2.98 24.69 0.81
C GLY A 60 -3.54 24.19 2.14
N ASP A 61 -4.83 24.39 2.39
CA ASP A 61 -5.49 23.91 3.61
C ASP A 61 -5.93 22.44 3.54
N ARG A 62 -5.67 21.75 2.41
CA ARG A 62 -6.15 20.40 2.17
C ARG A 62 -5.09 19.36 2.53
N GLN A 63 -5.33 18.57 3.57
CA GLN A 63 -4.55 17.38 3.91
C GLN A 63 -4.44 16.41 2.71
N LEU A 64 -3.26 15.83 2.47
CA LEU A 64 -3.13 14.71 1.54
C LEU A 64 -4.01 13.50 1.94
N PRO A 65 -4.28 12.57 1.01
CA PRO A 65 -5.05 11.36 1.32
C PRO A 65 -4.45 10.50 2.43
N LEU A 66 -3.13 10.58 2.65
CA LEU A 66 -2.37 9.78 3.60
C LEU A 66 -1.49 10.70 4.46
N CYS A 67 -1.18 10.27 5.69
CA CYS A 67 -0.20 10.96 6.54
C CYS A 67 1.22 10.81 5.98
N ALA A 68 2.16 11.64 6.41
CA ALA A 68 3.51 11.72 5.86
C ALA A 68 4.22 10.35 5.78
N ARG A 69 4.04 9.49 6.79
CA ARG A 69 4.60 8.13 6.80
C ARG A 69 3.95 7.23 5.77
N CYS A 70 2.62 7.16 5.76
CA CYS A 70 1.88 6.32 4.82
C CYS A 70 2.03 6.82 3.38
N THR A 71 2.13 8.14 3.16
CA THR A 71 2.52 8.71 1.87
C THR A 71 3.85 8.11 1.44
N GLY A 72 4.89 8.22 2.29
CA GLY A 72 6.21 7.64 2.06
C GLY A 72 6.16 6.17 1.67
N GLU A 73 5.49 5.37 2.50
CA GLU A 73 5.36 3.92 2.32
C GLU A 73 4.71 3.55 0.99
N PHE A 74 3.53 4.10 0.71
CA PHE A 74 2.74 3.65 -0.43
C PHE A 74 3.18 4.26 -1.75
N TYR A 75 3.67 5.51 -1.77
CA TYR A 75 4.26 6.04 -3.01
C TYR A 75 5.54 5.29 -3.36
N ALA A 76 6.41 5.02 -2.38
CA ALA A 76 7.68 4.36 -2.63
C ALA A 76 7.49 2.90 -3.03
N ALA A 77 6.55 2.19 -2.41
CA ALA A 77 6.19 0.84 -2.82
C ALA A 77 5.64 0.80 -4.25
N GLY A 78 4.73 1.73 -4.59
CA GLY A 78 4.19 1.84 -5.96
C GLY A 78 5.29 2.09 -7.00
N ILE A 79 6.17 3.08 -6.75
CA ILE A 79 7.31 3.37 -7.63
C ILE A 79 8.25 2.16 -7.71
N ALA A 80 8.56 1.49 -6.59
CA ALA A 80 9.47 0.36 -6.57
C ALA A 80 8.92 -0.88 -7.29
N LEU A 81 7.60 -1.13 -7.24
CA LEU A 81 6.95 -2.19 -8.01
C LEU A 81 7.01 -1.90 -9.51
N ILE A 82 6.71 -0.65 -9.92
CA ILE A 82 6.81 -0.22 -11.32
C ILE A 82 8.27 -0.29 -11.80
N PHE A 83 9.21 0.17 -10.99
CA PHE A 83 10.63 0.11 -11.29
C PHE A 83 11.09 -1.33 -11.52
N GLN A 84 10.74 -2.26 -10.63
CA GLN A 84 11.08 -3.67 -10.79
C GLN A 84 10.36 -4.31 -11.99
N LEU A 85 9.13 -3.88 -12.30
CA LEU A 85 8.42 -4.31 -13.52
C LEU A 85 9.25 -4.08 -14.78
N PHE A 86 9.89 -2.91 -14.90
CA PHE A 86 10.69 -2.56 -16.08
C PHE A 86 12.13 -3.07 -16.02
N ILE A 87 12.76 -3.07 -14.85
CA ILE A 87 14.19 -3.41 -14.71
C ILE A 87 14.41 -4.91 -14.51
N SER A 88 13.50 -5.56 -13.78
CA SER A 88 13.68 -6.94 -13.32
C SER A 88 12.82 -7.93 -14.10
N GLY A 89 11.68 -7.52 -14.66
CA GLY A 89 10.83 -8.42 -15.44
C GLY A 89 10.43 -9.67 -14.65
N LYS A 90 10.55 -10.87 -15.22
CA LYS A 90 10.11 -12.13 -14.57
C LYS A 90 11.07 -12.68 -13.49
N ARG A 91 12.09 -11.91 -13.07
CA ARG A 91 13.04 -12.33 -12.04
C ARG A 91 12.32 -12.60 -10.71
N SER A 92 12.52 -13.79 -10.18
CA SER A 92 11.68 -14.32 -9.09
C SER A 92 12.46 -14.58 -7.80
N LYS A 93 13.79 -14.55 -7.81
CA LYS A 93 14.59 -14.82 -6.61
C LYS A 93 14.65 -13.60 -5.69
N LEU A 94 14.63 -13.84 -4.38
CA LEU A 94 14.83 -12.78 -3.39
C LEU A 94 16.17 -12.05 -3.61
N PRO A 95 16.27 -10.77 -3.20
CA PRO A 95 17.53 -10.03 -3.25
C PRO A 95 18.65 -10.71 -2.45
N SER A 96 19.90 -10.32 -2.71
CA SER A 96 21.06 -10.84 -1.97
C SER A 96 20.94 -10.58 -0.46
N ARG A 97 21.59 -11.42 0.37
CA ARG A 97 21.57 -11.28 1.84
C ARG A 97 21.94 -9.88 2.34
N GLY A 98 22.87 -9.21 1.64
CA GLY A 98 23.26 -7.84 1.99
C GLY A 98 22.15 -6.82 1.71
N ILE A 99 21.41 -6.96 0.61
CA ILE A 99 20.24 -6.11 0.35
C ILE A 99 19.16 -6.41 1.40
N ILE A 100 18.89 -7.68 1.70
CA ILE A 100 17.93 -8.08 2.74
C ILE A 100 18.28 -7.44 4.10
N ALA A 101 19.56 -7.41 4.48
CA ALA A 101 19.99 -6.75 5.71
C ALA A 101 19.65 -5.25 5.72
N VAL A 102 19.81 -4.55 4.60
CA VAL A 102 19.40 -3.14 4.46
C VAL A 102 17.87 -2.99 4.53
N LEU A 103 17.11 -3.89 3.92
CA LEU A 103 15.65 -3.87 4.00
C LEU A 103 15.15 -4.11 5.44
N VAL A 104 15.81 -5.01 6.19
CA VAL A 104 15.54 -5.21 7.62
C VAL A 104 15.85 -3.94 8.41
N LEU A 105 16.95 -3.24 8.09
CA LEU A 105 17.25 -1.94 8.71
C LEU A 105 16.15 -0.90 8.43
N PHE A 106 15.62 -0.84 7.21
CA PHE A 106 14.48 0.03 6.89
C PHE A 106 13.22 -0.34 7.67
N PHE A 107 12.90 -1.63 7.76
CA PHE A 107 11.79 -2.12 8.58
C PHE A 107 11.95 -1.74 10.06
N LEU A 108 13.15 -1.91 10.63
CA LEU A 108 13.44 -1.53 12.02
C LEU A 108 13.34 -0.01 12.21
N ALA A 109 13.87 0.79 11.28
CA ALA A 109 13.76 2.25 11.34
C ALA A 109 12.29 2.70 11.29
N PHE A 110 11.47 2.08 10.44
CA PHE A 110 10.02 2.29 10.39
C PHE A 110 9.33 1.92 11.70
N GLY A 111 9.65 0.75 12.27
CA GLY A 111 9.09 0.30 13.54
C GLY A 111 9.45 1.21 14.71
N ILE A 112 10.70 1.69 14.77
CA ILE A 112 11.20 2.61 15.80
C ILE A 112 10.53 3.98 15.67
N ASP A 113 10.51 4.56 14.46
CA ASP A 113 9.82 5.83 14.22
C ASP A 113 8.31 5.73 14.46
N GLY A 114 7.71 4.60 14.07
CA GLY A 114 6.35 4.20 14.37
C GLY A 114 6.03 4.28 15.84
N SER A 115 6.78 3.51 16.62
CA SER A 115 6.62 3.39 18.06
C SER A 115 6.90 4.71 18.78
N ASN A 116 7.94 5.45 18.39
CA ASN A 116 8.25 6.76 18.96
C ASN A 116 7.12 7.79 18.69
N SER A 117 6.58 7.82 17.48
CA SER A 117 5.45 8.70 17.12
C SER A 117 4.14 8.30 17.79
N TYR A 118 3.95 7.01 18.06
CA TYR A 118 2.78 6.50 18.78
C TYR A 118 2.86 6.82 20.27
N LEU A 119 4.02 6.61 20.91
CA LEU A 119 4.26 7.03 22.28
C LEU A 119 4.02 8.53 22.46
N TYR A 120 4.49 9.35 21.53
CA TYR A 120 4.24 10.79 21.54
C TYR A 120 2.74 11.11 21.47
N LEU A 121 1.98 10.43 20.60
CA LEU A 121 0.52 10.59 20.52
C LEU A 121 -0.16 10.23 21.85
N LEU A 122 0.19 9.08 22.45
CA LEU A 122 -0.45 8.60 23.67
C LEU A 122 -0.26 9.58 24.84
N LYS A 123 0.91 10.20 24.96
CA LYS A 123 1.15 11.23 25.97
C LYS A 123 0.28 12.47 25.80
N GLN A 124 0.02 12.86 24.55
CA GLN A 124 -0.85 13.99 24.25
C GLN A 124 -2.33 13.66 24.51
N THR A 125 -2.76 12.45 24.16
CA THR A 125 -4.17 12.03 24.27
C THR A 125 -4.54 11.50 25.66
N SER A 126 -3.56 11.07 26.45
CA SER A 126 -3.76 10.49 27.78
C SER A 126 -2.70 10.99 28.77
N PRO A 127 -2.82 12.26 29.21
CA PRO A 127 -1.87 12.86 30.16
C PRO A 127 -1.74 12.01 31.44
N GLY A 128 -0.51 11.80 31.91
CA GLY A 128 -0.22 11.07 33.16
C GLY A 128 0.02 9.57 33.01
N ALA A 129 -0.36 8.93 31.90
CA ALA A 129 -0.21 7.49 31.73
C ALA A 129 1.24 7.06 31.38
N LEU A 130 1.98 7.89 30.62
CA LEU A 130 3.29 7.54 30.05
C LEU A 130 4.34 8.66 30.17
N ASP A 131 4.09 9.67 31.02
CA ASP A 131 4.93 10.87 31.11
C ASP A 131 6.39 10.56 31.47
N ASN A 132 6.62 9.49 32.24
CA ASN A 132 7.93 9.06 32.70
C ASN A 132 8.77 8.34 31.63
N ILE A 133 8.18 7.94 30.50
CA ILE A 133 8.91 7.25 29.43
C ILE A 133 9.41 8.28 28.42
N PRO A 134 10.71 8.57 28.28
CA PRO A 134 11.17 9.59 27.34
C PRO A 134 10.88 9.20 25.88
N ASN A 135 10.58 10.19 25.03
CA ASN A 135 10.61 9.99 23.58
C ASN A 135 12.08 9.97 23.11
N LEU A 136 12.39 9.17 22.09
CA LEU A 136 13.73 9.12 21.50
C LEU A 136 14.08 10.45 20.81
N TYR A 137 13.07 11.08 20.21
CA TYR A 137 13.13 12.39 19.55
C TYR A 137 11.71 12.93 19.37
N VAL A 138 11.59 14.22 19.06
CA VAL A 138 10.31 14.85 18.69
C VAL A 138 9.92 14.40 17.28
N PRO A 139 8.77 13.71 17.11
CA PRO A 139 8.32 13.25 15.80
C PRO A 139 8.17 14.38 14.79
N ASN A 140 8.61 14.16 13.54
CA ASN A 140 8.52 15.14 12.46
C ASN A 140 8.22 14.47 11.12
N ASN A 141 7.67 15.23 10.17
CA ASN A 141 7.26 14.68 8.87
C ASN A 141 8.43 14.23 7.99
N ILE A 142 9.64 14.77 8.19
CA ILE A 142 10.84 14.35 7.45
C ILE A 142 11.16 12.89 7.80
N LEU A 143 11.33 12.57 9.09
CA LEU A 143 11.62 11.20 9.51
C LEU A 143 10.50 10.24 9.13
N ARG A 144 9.24 10.64 9.33
CA ARG A 144 8.07 9.85 8.92
C ARG A 144 8.12 9.49 7.44
N LEU A 145 8.41 10.47 6.57
CA LEU A 145 8.48 10.28 5.13
C LEU A 145 9.63 9.33 4.74
N PHE A 146 10.83 9.53 5.31
CA PHE A 146 11.99 8.70 5.00
C PHE A 146 11.88 7.26 5.53
N THR A 147 11.39 7.06 6.75
CA THR A 147 11.19 5.69 7.27
C THR A 147 10.03 5.00 6.57
N GLY A 148 8.95 5.73 6.27
CA GLY A 148 7.84 5.27 5.44
C GLY A 148 8.32 4.78 4.08
N SER A 149 9.03 5.62 3.33
CA SER A 149 9.55 5.26 2.01
C SER A 149 10.55 4.09 2.04
N GLY A 150 11.40 4.01 3.08
CA GLY A 150 12.24 2.83 3.32
C GLY A 150 11.43 1.54 3.48
N MET A 151 10.34 1.59 4.25
CA MET A 151 9.41 0.45 4.39
C MET A 151 8.74 0.13 3.05
N GLY A 152 8.34 1.13 2.27
CA GLY A 152 7.78 0.94 0.94
C GLY A 152 8.71 0.19 -0.02
N ILE A 153 10.01 0.52 0.00
CA ILE A 153 11.05 -0.20 -0.74
C ILE A 153 11.14 -1.65 -0.24
N ALA A 154 11.17 -1.86 1.07
CA ALA A 154 11.24 -3.20 1.66
C ALA A 154 10.04 -4.07 1.25
N LEU A 155 8.82 -3.52 1.32
CA LEU A 155 7.60 -4.20 0.87
C LEU A 155 7.71 -4.60 -0.60
N ALA A 156 8.05 -3.67 -1.49
CA ALA A 156 8.11 -3.95 -2.92
C ALA A 156 9.24 -4.94 -3.29
N ALA A 157 10.40 -4.85 -2.64
CA ALA A 157 11.55 -5.73 -2.93
C ALA A 157 11.32 -7.19 -2.52
N ILE A 158 10.43 -7.42 -1.54
CA ILE A 158 9.99 -8.77 -1.13
C ILE A 158 8.76 -9.20 -1.92
N LEU A 159 7.79 -8.31 -2.12
CA LEU A 159 6.53 -8.64 -2.78
C LEU A 159 6.73 -8.95 -4.27
N TYR A 160 7.60 -8.22 -4.97
CA TYR A 160 7.82 -8.39 -6.40
C TYR A 160 8.28 -9.82 -6.80
N PRO A 161 9.32 -10.40 -6.18
CA PRO A 161 9.67 -11.79 -6.44
C PRO A 161 8.54 -12.77 -6.09
N ILE A 162 7.75 -12.52 -5.03
CA ILE A 162 6.60 -13.37 -4.66
C ILE A 162 5.51 -13.32 -5.75
N ILE A 163 5.22 -12.13 -6.30
CA ILE A 163 4.31 -11.98 -7.45
C ILE A 163 4.81 -12.89 -8.59
N ASN A 164 6.08 -12.75 -8.97
CA ASN A 164 6.62 -13.53 -10.08
C ASN A 164 6.60 -15.04 -9.83
N GLN A 165 6.92 -15.48 -8.60
CA GLN A 165 6.83 -16.89 -8.19
C GLN A 165 5.38 -17.42 -8.16
N THR A 166 4.40 -16.56 -7.91
CA THR A 166 2.98 -16.98 -7.87
C THR A 166 2.40 -17.07 -9.28
N LEU A 167 2.74 -16.11 -10.14
CA LEU A 167 2.12 -15.94 -11.45
C LEU A 167 2.73 -16.87 -12.50
N TRP A 168 4.06 -16.91 -12.63
CA TRP A 168 4.69 -17.47 -13.82
C TRP A 168 5.06 -18.94 -13.66
N ARG A 169 4.72 -19.73 -14.67
CA ARG A 169 5.14 -21.14 -14.77
C ARG A 169 6.66 -21.29 -14.94
N GLU A 170 7.24 -20.46 -15.81
CA GLU A 170 8.68 -20.42 -16.06
C GLU A 170 9.29 -19.21 -15.35
N LEU A 171 10.16 -19.50 -14.38
CA LEU A 171 10.77 -18.49 -13.52
C LEU A 171 12.18 -18.13 -14.02
N ASP A 172 12.51 -16.84 -13.94
CA ASP A 172 13.89 -16.39 -14.08
C ASP A 172 14.55 -16.38 -12.69
N GLU A 173 15.47 -17.31 -12.46
CA GLU A 173 16.12 -17.53 -11.15
C GLU A 173 17.11 -16.43 -10.72
N ARG A 174 17.26 -15.36 -11.52
CA ARG A 174 18.06 -14.21 -11.11
C ARG A 174 17.36 -13.41 -9.99
N PRO A 175 18.12 -12.73 -9.12
CA PRO A 175 17.56 -11.86 -8.10
C PRO A 175 16.68 -10.76 -8.71
N ALA A 176 15.49 -10.57 -8.13
CA ALA A 176 14.58 -9.49 -8.49
C ALA A 176 15.19 -8.10 -8.27
N LEU A 177 16.18 -7.99 -7.37
CA LEU A 177 16.90 -6.75 -7.14
C LEU A 177 18.39 -7.03 -6.89
N GLU A 178 19.23 -6.38 -7.68
CA GLU A 178 20.69 -6.43 -7.58
C GLU A 178 21.21 -5.10 -7.03
N TRP A 179 22.46 -5.03 -6.56
CA TRP A 179 22.99 -3.81 -5.93
C TRP A 179 22.93 -2.56 -6.81
N LYS A 180 23.16 -2.71 -8.13
CA LYS A 180 23.07 -1.59 -9.07
C LYS A 180 21.63 -1.07 -9.17
N SER A 181 20.65 -1.96 -9.38
CA SER A 181 19.24 -1.57 -9.48
C SER A 181 18.66 -1.12 -8.14
N PHE A 182 19.10 -1.70 -7.03
CA PHE A 182 18.79 -1.24 -5.69
C PHE A 182 19.30 0.18 -5.45
N GLY A 183 20.57 0.48 -5.78
CA GLY A 183 21.13 1.83 -5.65
C GLY A 183 20.40 2.87 -6.50
N MET A 184 20.03 2.52 -7.74
CA MET A 184 19.20 3.38 -8.59
C MET A 184 17.82 3.64 -7.98
N LEU A 185 17.18 2.62 -7.41
CA LEU A 185 15.90 2.76 -6.72
C LEU A 185 16.02 3.65 -5.48
N ILE A 186 17.08 3.47 -4.67
CA ILE A 186 17.36 4.33 -3.51
C ILE A 186 17.49 5.79 -3.94
N VAL A 187 18.30 6.08 -4.97
CA VAL A 187 18.49 7.45 -5.47
C VAL A 187 17.17 8.05 -5.98
N LEU A 188 16.38 7.27 -6.71
CA LEU A 188 15.06 7.69 -7.20
C LEU A 188 14.14 8.07 -6.03
N ILE A 189 14.02 7.20 -5.03
CA ILE A 189 13.14 7.43 -3.87
C ILE A 189 13.62 8.59 -3.01
N ILE A 190 14.94 8.72 -2.78
CA ILE A 190 15.51 9.88 -2.09
C ILE A 190 15.20 11.17 -2.86
N GLY A 191 15.38 11.17 -4.18
CA GLY A 191 15.02 12.31 -5.03
C GLY A 191 13.54 12.67 -4.90
N THR A 192 12.64 11.69 -4.93
CA THR A 192 11.21 11.93 -4.72
C THR A 192 10.90 12.46 -3.32
N ASN A 193 11.54 11.93 -2.26
CA ASN A 193 11.39 12.46 -0.91
C ASN A 193 11.80 13.94 -0.83
N LEU A 194 12.96 14.29 -1.40
CA LEU A 194 13.43 15.68 -1.41
C LEU A 194 12.48 16.60 -2.18
N LEU A 195 11.88 16.12 -3.28
CA LEU A 195 10.85 16.87 -3.99
C LEU A 195 9.57 17.04 -3.14
N ILE A 196 9.12 16.01 -2.44
CA ILE A 196 7.95 16.10 -1.54
C ILE A 196 8.20 17.15 -0.45
N LEU A 197 9.39 17.16 0.14
CA LEU A 197 9.79 18.12 1.18
C LEU A 197 9.90 19.57 0.71
N THR A 198 9.74 19.85 -0.59
CA THR A 198 9.60 21.24 -1.07
C THR A 198 8.24 21.83 -0.79
N ASP A 199 7.27 21.02 -0.34
CA ASP A 199 5.86 21.38 -0.15
C ASP A 199 5.20 22.03 -1.38
N SER A 200 5.79 21.81 -2.56
CA SER A 200 5.28 22.36 -3.81
C SER A 200 3.99 21.64 -4.22
N PRO A 201 2.89 22.36 -4.49
CA PRO A 201 1.66 21.75 -4.99
C PRO A 201 1.87 20.91 -6.27
N ILE A 202 2.80 21.32 -7.13
CA ILE A 202 3.14 20.61 -8.37
C ILE A 202 3.65 19.20 -8.09
N VAL A 203 4.35 19.00 -6.95
CA VAL A 203 4.83 17.69 -6.51
C VAL A 203 3.77 16.95 -5.70
N LEU A 204 3.14 17.66 -4.76
CA LEU A 204 2.19 17.04 -3.83
C LEU A 204 0.91 16.53 -4.50
N TYR A 205 0.42 17.18 -5.56
CA TYR A 205 -0.73 16.68 -6.33
C TYR A 205 -0.46 15.28 -6.91
N PRO A 206 0.56 15.06 -7.77
CA PRO A 206 0.90 13.73 -8.26
C PRO A 206 1.14 12.72 -7.13
N ILE A 207 1.82 13.12 -6.05
CA ILE A 207 2.13 12.23 -4.94
C ILE A 207 0.87 11.80 -4.18
N ALA A 208 -0.15 12.65 -4.08
CA ALA A 208 -1.46 12.27 -3.53
C ALA A 208 -2.08 11.09 -4.32
N TYR A 209 -2.05 11.15 -5.66
CA TYR A 209 -2.54 10.07 -6.51
C TYR A 209 -1.65 8.82 -6.42
N ILE A 210 -0.33 8.98 -6.55
CA ILE A 210 0.59 7.84 -6.55
C ILE A 210 0.53 7.08 -5.23
N SER A 211 0.46 7.78 -4.09
CA SER A 211 0.40 7.14 -2.78
C SER A 211 -0.93 6.42 -2.53
N ALA A 212 -2.07 7.04 -2.84
CA ALA A 212 -3.39 6.41 -2.70
C ALA A 212 -3.59 5.24 -3.68
N LEU A 213 -3.21 5.41 -4.96
CA LEU A 213 -3.28 4.33 -5.95
C LEU A 213 -2.25 3.24 -5.66
N GLY A 214 -1.09 3.58 -5.12
CA GLY A 214 -0.09 2.62 -4.64
C GLY A 214 -0.63 1.74 -3.52
N THR A 215 -1.36 2.35 -2.57
CA THR A 215 -2.10 1.64 -1.52
C THR A 215 -3.10 0.65 -2.11
N LEU A 216 -3.99 1.14 -2.99
CA LEU A 216 -5.00 0.29 -3.63
C LEU A 216 -4.33 -0.84 -4.42
N SER A 217 -3.30 -0.53 -5.20
CA SER A 217 -2.57 -1.52 -6.02
C SER A 217 -1.97 -2.63 -5.16
N LEU A 218 -1.37 -2.29 -4.01
CA LEU A 218 -0.84 -3.28 -3.08
C LEU A 218 -1.93 -4.19 -2.52
N LEU A 219 -3.06 -3.62 -2.10
CA LEU A 219 -4.20 -4.41 -1.62
C LEU A 219 -4.73 -5.35 -2.70
N VAL A 220 -4.89 -4.85 -3.93
CA VAL A 220 -5.33 -5.66 -5.08
C VAL A 220 -4.34 -6.79 -5.36
N ILE A 221 -3.04 -6.51 -5.35
CA ILE A 221 -2.01 -7.53 -5.58
C ILE A 221 -2.06 -8.60 -4.49
N VAL A 222 -2.11 -8.21 -3.22
CA VAL A 222 -2.15 -9.15 -2.09
C VAL A 222 -3.40 -10.02 -2.17
N PHE A 223 -4.58 -9.43 -2.38
CA PHE A 223 -5.82 -10.21 -2.50
C PHE A 223 -5.87 -11.06 -3.78
N ALA A 224 -5.26 -10.61 -4.88
CA ALA A 224 -5.13 -11.41 -6.10
C ALA A 224 -4.21 -12.63 -5.88
N ILE A 225 -3.09 -12.47 -5.17
CA ILE A 225 -2.22 -13.59 -4.78
C ILE A 225 -2.98 -14.56 -3.89
N LEU A 226 -3.68 -14.06 -2.86
CA LEU A 226 -4.51 -14.90 -1.99
C LEU A 226 -5.57 -15.67 -2.78
N TRP A 227 -6.22 -15.02 -3.74
CA TRP A 227 -7.16 -15.67 -4.64
C TRP A 227 -6.52 -16.81 -5.43
N ILE A 228 -5.35 -16.57 -6.04
CA ILE A 228 -4.63 -17.58 -6.83
C ILE A 228 -4.27 -18.80 -5.97
N ILE A 229 -3.77 -18.56 -4.75
CA ILE A 229 -3.41 -19.63 -3.80
C ILE A 229 -4.65 -20.44 -3.39
N ILE A 230 -5.76 -19.76 -3.06
CA ILE A 230 -7.03 -20.43 -2.68
C ILE A 230 -7.60 -21.25 -3.83
N MET A 231 -7.57 -20.71 -5.05
CA MET A 231 -8.04 -21.39 -6.26
C MET A 231 -7.07 -22.46 -6.77
N ARG A 232 -5.89 -22.58 -6.15
CA ARG A 232 -4.81 -23.49 -6.55
C ARG A 232 -4.44 -23.32 -8.02
N GLU A 233 -4.35 -22.06 -8.45
CA GLU A 233 -3.94 -21.65 -9.80
C GLU A 233 -2.50 -21.13 -9.82
N ASP A 234 -1.71 -21.45 -8.79
CA ASP A 234 -0.31 -21.06 -8.67
C ASP A 234 0.55 -21.70 -9.76
N ASN A 235 1.49 -20.92 -10.33
CA ASN A 235 2.41 -21.38 -11.38
C ASN A 235 1.75 -21.87 -12.68
N LEU A 236 0.47 -21.55 -12.92
CA LEU A 236 -0.26 -22.03 -14.11
C LEU A 236 -0.36 -21.01 -15.25
N LEU A 237 0.04 -19.75 -15.05
CA LEU A 237 -0.24 -18.71 -16.03
C LEU A 237 0.81 -18.68 -17.14
N GLU A 238 0.34 -18.96 -18.35
CA GLU A 238 1.13 -18.88 -19.59
C GLU A 238 0.87 -17.56 -20.33
N ASN A 239 -0.28 -16.91 -20.08
CA ASN A 239 -0.69 -15.68 -20.75
C ASN A 239 -1.18 -14.61 -19.76
N PRO A 240 -0.72 -13.34 -19.86
CA PRO A 240 -1.21 -12.23 -19.03
C PRO A 240 -2.72 -12.03 -19.04
N ARG A 241 -3.40 -12.41 -20.14
CA ARG A 241 -4.87 -12.33 -20.21
C ARG A 241 -5.54 -13.19 -19.15
N GLN A 242 -4.93 -14.26 -18.67
CA GLN A 242 -5.52 -15.12 -17.62
C GLN A 242 -5.55 -14.44 -16.23
N LEU A 243 -4.84 -13.32 -16.06
CA LEU A 243 -4.81 -12.55 -14.80
C LEU A 243 -6.09 -11.76 -14.53
N TRP A 244 -6.98 -11.58 -15.51
CA TRP A 244 -8.14 -10.70 -15.35
C TRP A 244 -9.03 -11.14 -14.19
N LEU A 245 -9.23 -12.45 -13.99
CA LEU A 245 -10.12 -12.98 -12.94
C LEU A 245 -9.49 -12.85 -11.54
N PRO A 246 -8.23 -13.27 -11.29
CA PRO A 246 -7.54 -12.97 -10.05
C PRO A 246 -7.48 -11.49 -9.72
N PHE A 247 -7.19 -10.63 -10.71
CA PHE A 247 -7.11 -9.19 -10.51
C PHE A 247 -8.48 -8.58 -10.19
N ALA A 248 -9.53 -8.95 -10.92
CA ALA A 248 -10.90 -8.49 -10.62
C ALA A 248 -11.36 -8.95 -9.24
N SER A 249 -11.00 -10.18 -8.84
CA SER A 249 -11.28 -10.70 -7.49
C SER A 249 -10.52 -9.92 -6.43
N GLY A 250 -9.22 -9.67 -6.66
CA GLY A 250 -8.38 -8.85 -5.78
C GLY A 250 -8.91 -7.43 -5.62
N LEU A 251 -9.34 -6.79 -6.72
CA LEU A 251 -9.96 -5.47 -6.72
C LEU A 251 -11.28 -5.48 -5.93
N THR A 252 -12.13 -6.48 -6.15
CA THR A 252 -13.40 -6.61 -5.43
C THR A 252 -13.14 -6.74 -3.92
N LEU A 253 -12.25 -7.64 -3.51
CA LEU A 253 -11.92 -7.84 -2.10
C LEU A 253 -11.28 -6.60 -1.46
N ALA A 254 -10.38 -5.92 -2.18
CA ALA A 254 -9.78 -4.67 -1.73
C ALA A 254 -10.84 -3.58 -1.51
N LEU A 255 -11.75 -3.39 -2.48
CA LEU A 255 -12.82 -2.39 -2.37
C LEU A 255 -13.82 -2.74 -1.27
N LEU A 256 -14.20 -4.01 -1.12
CA LEU A 256 -15.07 -4.45 -0.03
C LEU A 256 -14.42 -4.21 1.34
N MET A 257 -13.12 -4.48 1.47
CA MET A 257 -12.37 -4.20 2.70
C MET A 257 -12.34 -2.70 3.00
N ILE A 258 -11.98 -1.87 2.01
CA ILE A 258 -11.95 -0.41 2.13
C ILE A 258 -13.33 0.10 2.55
N LEU A 259 -14.38 -0.27 1.83
CA LEU A 259 -15.77 0.09 2.14
C LEU A 259 -16.18 -0.32 3.55
N SER A 260 -15.83 -1.54 3.97
CA SER A 260 -16.17 -2.03 5.31
C SER A 260 -15.51 -1.19 6.40
N ILE A 261 -14.21 -0.89 6.24
CA ILE A 261 -13.48 -0.06 7.21
C ILE A 261 -14.00 1.38 7.19
N ASP A 262 -14.24 1.95 6.00
CA ASP A 262 -14.75 3.31 5.84
C ASP A 262 -16.11 3.47 6.53
N LEU A 263 -17.06 2.55 6.28
CA LEU A 263 -18.39 2.59 6.88
C LEU A 263 -18.33 2.44 8.40
N LEU A 264 -17.53 1.49 8.90
CA LEU A 264 -17.34 1.31 10.35
C LEU A 264 -16.74 2.57 10.97
N ARG A 265 -15.66 3.10 10.40
CA ARG A 265 -15.01 4.30 10.91
C ARG A 265 -15.95 5.50 10.85
N LEU A 266 -16.64 5.74 9.74
CA LEU A 266 -17.60 6.84 9.60
C LEU A 266 -18.74 6.74 10.62
N GLN A 267 -19.22 5.53 10.91
CA GLN A 267 -20.21 5.29 11.95
C GLN A 267 -19.69 5.67 13.35
N PHE A 268 -18.41 5.44 13.64
CA PHE A 268 -17.80 5.78 14.94
C PHE A 268 -17.36 7.25 15.05
N THR A 269 -16.85 7.84 13.98
CA THR A 269 -16.25 9.19 14.00
C THR A 269 -17.21 10.30 13.54
N GLY A 270 -18.20 9.97 12.71
CA GLY A 270 -19.10 10.94 12.08
C GLY A 270 -18.42 11.84 11.03
N THR A 271 -17.17 11.58 10.65
CA THR A 271 -16.40 12.44 9.72
C THR A 271 -15.42 11.64 8.86
N TRP A 272 -15.09 12.18 7.68
CA TRP A 272 -14.04 11.68 6.78
C TRP A 272 -12.64 12.26 7.07
N SER A 273 -12.54 13.20 8.00
CA SER A 273 -11.31 13.94 8.33
C SER A 273 -10.34 13.17 9.26
N GLY A 274 -10.52 11.87 9.44
CA GLY A 274 -9.73 11.06 10.38
C GLY A 274 -10.43 10.81 11.71
N PHE A 275 -9.68 10.78 12.81
CA PHE A 275 -10.22 10.54 14.16
C PHE A 275 -10.45 11.88 14.89
N PRO A 276 -11.69 12.25 15.24
CA PRO A 276 -12.00 13.46 15.98
C PRO A 276 -11.25 13.50 17.32
N GLY A 277 -10.71 14.67 17.67
CA GLY A 277 -10.03 14.88 18.96
C GLY A 277 -8.59 14.38 19.04
N LEU A 278 -8.05 13.77 17.98
CA LEU A 278 -6.60 13.57 17.84
C LEU A 278 -5.97 14.83 17.23
N SER A 279 -5.67 15.83 18.07
CA SER A 279 -4.70 16.87 17.73
C SER A 279 -3.33 16.44 18.25
N GLY A 280 -2.31 16.44 17.40
CA GLY A 280 -1.01 15.86 17.76
C GLY A 280 0.20 16.59 17.22
#